data_AF-A0A2X2WC03-F1
#
_entry.id   AF-A0A2X2WC03-F1
#
_cell.length_a   1.000
_cell.length_b   1.000
_cell.length_c   1.000
_cell.angle_alpha   90.00
_cell.angle_beta   90.00
_cell.angle_gamma   90.00
#
_symmetry.space_group_name_H-M   'P 1'
#
loop_
_entity.id
_entity.type
_entity.pdbx_description
1 polymer ?
#
loop_
_entity_poly.entity_id
_entity_poly.type
_entity_poly.pdbx_seq_one_letter_code
_entity_poly.pdbx_strand_id
1 'polypeptide(L)'
;MKKVLITLLTIALSTSLLTGCGKSGQADNNKEMTIRFASFFPEDHPQNKAIKEVFIKQVEEKSNGKIKVELYDNNKLGDEKQAIESCKMGTVEMTLAGLLQ
;
A
#
# COMPACT_ATOMS: atom_id res chain seq x y z
N MET A 1 15.69 -51.97 -22.87
CA MET A 1 16.31 -51.19 -21.77
C MET A 1 16.48 -49.72 -22.11
N LYS A 2 17.05 -49.34 -23.28
CA LYS A 2 17.22 -47.92 -23.68
C LYS A 2 15.91 -47.13 -23.80
N LYS A 3 14.82 -47.76 -24.25
CA LYS A 3 13.49 -47.12 -24.39
C LYS A 3 12.77 -46.91 -23.05
N VAL A 4 13.00 -47.77 -22.06
CA VAL A 4 12.43 -47.66 -20.71
C VAL A 4 13.10 -46.52 -19.94
N LEU A 5 14.40 -46.30 -20.17
CA LEU A 5 15.18 -45.23 -19.56
C LEU A 5 14.75 -43.83 -20.06
N ILE A 6 14.31 -43.73 -21.33
CA ILE A 6 13.84 -42.48 -21.93
C ILE A 6 12.42 -42.12 -21.45
N THR A 7 11.54 -43.11 -21.29
CA THR A 7 10.17 -42.89 -20.77
C THR A 7 10.14 -42.52 -19.29
N LEU A 8 11.12 -42.97 -18.49
CA LEU A 8 11.21 -42.61 -17.07
C LEU A 8 11.69 -41.16 -16.86
N LEU A 9 12.49 -40.63 -17.79
CA LEU A 9 13.06 -39.28 -17.73
C LEU A 9 12.03 -38.19 -18.10
N THR A 10 11.07 -38.50 -18.98
CA THR A 10 9.99 -37.57 -19.37
C THR A 10 8.87 -37.44 -18.33
N ILE A 11 8.66 -38.46 -17.51
CA ILE A 11 7.69 -38.42 -16.39
C ILE A 11 8.22 -37.58 -15.21
N ALA A 12 9.53 -37.61 -14.97
CA ALA A 12 10.17 -36.82 -13.91
C ALA A 12 10.18 -35.29 -14.17
N LEU A 13 10.08 -34.88 -15.44
CA LEU A 13 10.06 -33.46 -15.83
C LEU A 13 8.65 -32.84 -15.85
N SER A 14 7.61 -33.68 -15.76
CA SER A 14 6.21 -33.23 -15.80
C SER A 14 5.63 -32.95 -14.40
N THR A 15 6.25 -33.44 -13.34
CA THR A 15 5.79 -33.27 -11.95
C THR A 15 6.30 -31.99 -11.28
N SER A 16 7.25 -31.28 -11.88
CA SER A 16 7.76 -29.99 -11.38
C SER A 16 6.90 -28.78 -11.76
N LEU A 17 5.82 -28.97 -12.53
CA LEU A 17 4.92 -27.88 -12.97
C LEU A 17 3.68 -27.70 -12.08
N LEU A 18 3.46 -28.57 -11.08
CA LEU A 18 2.27 -28.50 -10.22
C LEU A 18 2.54 -28.14 -8.76
N THR A 19 3.77 -27.81 -8.37
CA THR A 19 4.04 -27.07 -7.11
C THR A 19 3.82 -25.57 -7.28
N GLY A 20 2.80 -25.18 -8.04
CA GLY A 20 2.08 -23.92 -7.84
C GLY A 20 1.21 -24.04 -6.60
N CYS A 21 1.86 -24.27 -5.46
CA CYS A 21 1.24 -24.32 -4.16
C CYS A 21 0.46 -23.01 -4.01
N GLY A 22 -0.86 -23.13 -3.87
CA GLY A 22 -1.71 -22.02 -3.46
C GLY A 22 -1.12 -21.42 -2.20
N LYS A 23 -0.34 -20.36 -2.37
CA LYS A 23 -0.02 -19.44 -1.30
C LYS A 23 -1.29 -18.66 -1.07
N SER A 24 -2.28 -19.33 -0.47
CA SER A 24 -3.29 -18.69 0.34
C SER A 24 -2.50 -17.84 1.30
N GLY A 25 -2.41 -16.55 0.97
CA GLY A 25 -1.63 -15.58 1.70
C GLY A 25 -2.05 -15.67 3.14
N GLN A 26 -1.20 -16.30 3.95
CA GLN A 26 -1.27 -16.17 5.38
C GLN A 26 -1.13 -14.66 5.61
N ALA A 27 -2.26 -14.02 5.91
CA ALA A 27 -2.30 -12.60 6.19
C ALA A 27 -1.32 -12.38 7.33
N ASP A 28 -0.16 -11.83 7.00
CA ASP A 28 0.83 -11.46 7.97
C ASP A 28 0.24 -10.29 8.75
N ASN A 29 -0.44 -10.62 9.85
CA ASN A 29 -1.18 -9.69 10.70
C ASN A 29 -0.25 -8.67 11.39
N ASN A 30 1.04 -8.70 11.06
CA ASN A 30 2.07 -7.83 11.60
C ASN A 30 2.70 -6.90 10.55
N LYS A 31 2.11 -6.79 9.34
CA LYS A 31 2.61 -5.84 8.34
C LYS A 31 2.32 -4.41 8.78
N GLU A 32 3.39 -3.68 9.11
CA GLU A 32 3.33 -2.23 9.31
C GLU A 32 2.98 -1.53 7.98
N MET A 33 2.10 -0.53 8.05
CA MET A 33 1.65 0.28 6.93
C MET A 33 1.94 1.75 7.21
N THR A 34 2.44 2.47 6.21
CA THR A 34 2.55 3.92 6.24
C THR A 34 1.53 4.53 5.28
N ILE A 35 0.70 5.43 5.77
CA ILE A 35 -0.19 6.26 4.98
C ILE A 35 0.54 7.58 4.70
N ARG A 36 0.92 7.82 3.45
CA ARG A 36 1.39 9.13 2.99
C ARG A 36 0.16 9.98 2.69
N PHE A 37 -0.06 11.01 3.50
CA PHE A 37 -1.18 11.92 3.38
C PHE A 37 -0.70 13.21 2.72
N ALA A 38 -1.06 13.42 1.45
CA ALA A 38 -0.79 14.65 0.72
C ALA A 38 -1.79 15.76 1.09
N SER A 39 -1.29 16.95 1.42
CA SER A 39 -2.09 18.13 1.66
C SER A 39 -1.51 19.34 0.94
N PHE A 40 -2.36 20.01 0.16
CA PHE A 40 -2.03 21.25 -0.55
C PHE A 40 -2.17 22.50 0.31
N PHE A 41 -2.68 22.37 1.54
CA PHE A 41 -2.83 23.49 2.46
C PHE A 41 -1.52 23.82 3.20
N PRO A 42 -1.37 25.08 3.66
CA PRO A 42 -0.32 25.48 4.59
C PRO A 42 -0.32 24.67 5.88
N GLU A 43 0.84 24.52 6.51
CA GLU A 43 1.02 23.77 7.76
C GLU A 43 0.04 24.18 8.87
N ASP A 44 -0.24 25.48 9.01
CA ASP A 44 -1.08 26.06 10.06
C ASP A 44 -2.59 26.07 9.72
N HIS A 45 -2.97 25.60 8.53
CA HIS A 45 -4.36 25.51 8.10
C HIS A 45 -5.17 24.59 9.03
N PRO A 46 -6.44 24.93 9.36
CA PRO A 46 -7.25 24.14 10.29
C PRO A 46 -7.36 22.65 9.93
N GLN A 47 -7.41 22.30 8.64
CA GLN A 47 -7.43 20.89 8.23
C GLN A 47 -6.11 20.18 8.56
N ASN A 48 -4.96 20.81 8.34
CA ASN A 48 -3.67 20.21 8.68
C ASN A 48 -3.49 20.07 10.19
N LYS A 49 -3.99 21.04 10.98
CA LYS A 49 -4.05 20.92 12.44
C LYS A 49 -4.89 19.73 12.88
N ALA A 50 -6.10 19.58 12.33
CA ALA A 50 -6.97 18.45 12.63
C ALA A 50 -6.33 17.10 12.23
N ILE A 51 -5.63 17.05 11.09
CA ILE A 51 -4.91 15.85 10.70
C ILE A 51 -3.82 15.53 11.73
N LYS A 52 -2.92 16.48 12.02
CA LYS A 52 -1.78 16.30 12.95
C LYS A 52 -2.24 15.93 14.37
N GLU A 53 -3.25 16.62 14.88
CA GLU A 53 -3.62 16.54 16.30
C GLU A 53 -4.65 15.45 16.60
N VAL A 54 -5.47 15.06 15.62
CA VAL A 54 -6.59 14.13 15.81
C VAL A 54 -6.46 12.90 14.92
N PHE A 55 -6.36 13.07 13.60
CA PHE A 55 -6.39 11.92 12.67
C PHE A 55 -5.22 10.96 12.89
N ILE A 56 -3.99 11.49 12.92
CA ILE A 56 -2.78 10.68 13.11
C ILE A 56 -2.88 9.86 14.40
N LYS A 57 -3.23 10.51 15.52
CA LYS A 57 -3.37 9.84 16.82
C LYS A 57 -4.43 8.74 16.78
N GLN A 58 -5.60 9.02 16.23
CA GLN A 58 -6.67 8.02 16.17
C GLN A 58 -6.29 6.81 15.30
N VAL A 59 -5.57 7.03 14.19
CA VAL A 59 -5.13 5.94 13.33
C VAL A 59 -4.10 5.07 14.06
N GLU A 60 -3.11 5.68 14.69
CA GLU A 60 -2.07 4.95 15.43
C GLU A 60 -2.66 4.21 16.64
N GLU A 61 -3.52 4.84 17.42
CA GLU A 61 -4.18 4.22 18.59
C GLU A 61 -5.06 3.04 18.17
N LYS A 62 -5.96 3.23 17.19
CA LYS A 62 -6.91 2.20 16.76
C LYS A 62 -6.25 1.06 15.97
N SER A 63 -5.07 1.30 15.40
CA SER A 63 -4.29 0.27 14.71
C SER A 63 -3.27 -0.43 15.62
N ASN A 64 -3.23 -0.09 16.91
CA ASN A 64 -2.20 -0.56 17.84
C ASN A 64 -0.77 -0.28 17.30
N GLY A 65 -0.58 0.89 16.67
CA GLY A 65 0.69 1.35 16.09
C GLY A 65 1.07 0.69 14.76
N LYS A 66 0.24 -0.21 14.21
CA LYS A 66 0.52 -0.90 12.94
C LYS A 66 0.38 0.00 11.72
N ILE A 67 -0.40 1.08 11.83
CA ILE A 67 -0.57 2.07 10.78
C ILE A 67 0.02 3.39 11.27
N LYS A 68 1.02 3.89 10.55
CA LYS A 68 1.60 5.22 10.75
C LYS A 68 1.08 6.16 9.68
N VAL A 69 0.97 7.45 10.00
CA VAL A 69 0.54 8.47 9.05
C VAL A 69 1.63 9.53 8.93
N GLU A 70 2.07 9.77 7.70
CA GLU A 70 3.01 10.83 7.36
C GLU A 70 2.29 11.94 6.58
N LEU A 71 2.17 13.11 7.19
CA LEU A 71 1.54 14.26 6.55
C LEU A 71 2.56 15.07 5.75
N TYR A 72 2.27 15.27 4.47
CA TYR A 72 3.02 16.10 3.54
C TYR A 72 2.19 17.35 3.20
N ASP A 73 2.37 18.40 4.00
CA ASP A 73 1.70 19.71 3.83
C ASP A 73 2.39 20.61 2.78
N ASN A 74 1.87 21.83 2.60
CA ASN A 74 2.48 22.88 1.76
C ASN A 74 2.74 22.44 0.31
N ASN A 75 1.86 21.64 -0.29
CA ASN A 75 2.00 21.12 -1.67
C ASN A 75 3.28 20.28 -1.87
N LYS A 76 3.87 19.71 -0.82
CA LYS A 76 5.10 18.88 -0.92
C LYS A 76 4.96 17.70 -1.90
N LEU A 77 3.74 17.19 -2.07
CA LEU A 77 3.42 16.10 -3.00
C LEU A 77 2.54 16.55 -4.18
N GLY A 78 2.56 17.85 -4.49
CA GLY A 78 1.79 18.45 -5.57
C GLY A 78 0.58 19.25 -5.09
N ASP A 79 -0.03 19.97 -6.04
CA ASP A 79 -1.31 20.66 -5.86
C ASP A 79 -2.49 19.67 -5.74
N GLU A 80 -3.71 20.17 -5.47
CA GLU A 80 -4.89 19.31 -5.29
C GLU A 80 -5.11 18.33 -6.45
N LYS A 81 -4.96 18.80 -7.69
CA LYS A 81 -5.17 17.95 -8.88
C LYS A 81 -4.12 16.85 -8.93
N GLN A 82 -2.85 17.20 -8.75
CA GLN A 82 -1.74 16.25 -8.76
C GLN A 82 -1.83 15.23 -7.61
N ALA A 83 -2.23 15.67 -6.42
CA ALA A 83 -2.40 14.81 -5.26
C ALA A 83 -3.56 13.83 -5.44
N ILE A 84 -4.68 14.25 -6.04
CA ILE A 84 -5.80 13.37 -6.42
C ILE A 84 -5.36 12.33 -7.45
N GLU A 85 -4.65 12.72 -8.50
CA GLU A 85 -4.14 11.77 -9.49
C GLU A 85 -3.12 10.79 -8.88
N SER A 86 -2.24 11.28 -8.00
CA SER A 86 -1.30 10.44 -7.25
C SER A 86 -2.02 9.41 -6.37
N CYS A 87 -3.12 9.83 -5.73
CA CYS A 87 -3.95 8.93 -4.93
C CYS A 87 -4.62 7.87 -5.81
N LYS A 88 -5.14 8.25 -6.99
CA LYS A 88 -5.71 7.30 -7.96
C LYS A 88 -4.68 6.29 -8.49
N MET A 89 -3.45 6.74 -8.71
CA MET A 89 -2.33 5.88 -9.13
C MET A 89 -1.79 4.99 -8.00
N GLY A 90 -2.18 5.25 -6.75
CA GLY A 90 -1.67 4.53 -5.58
C GLY A 90 -0.24 4.90 -5.18
N THR A 91 0.28 6.05 -5.65
CA THR A 91 1.60 6.54 -5.25
C THR A 91 1.56 7.31 -3.92
N VAL A 92 0.37 7.77 -3.51
CA VAL A 92 0.06 8.25 -2.15
C VAL A 92 -1.21 7.57 -1.66
N GLU A 93 -1.29 7.28 -0.37
CA GLU A 93 -2.43 6.54 0.19
C GLU A 93 -3.64 7.44 0.44
N MET A 94 -3.43 8.72 0.75
CA MET A 94 -4.51 9.67 1.04
C MET A 94 -4.19 11.07 0.53
N THR A 95 -5.23 11.81 0.16
CA THR A 95 -5.18 13.25 -0.12
C THR A 95 -6.46 13.93 0.33
N LEU A 96 -6.41 15.25 0.45
CA LEU A 96 -7.60 16.09 0.50
C LEU A 96 -8.16 16.27 -0.93
N ALA A 97 -9.47 16.38 -1.04
CA ALA A 97 -10.18 16.68 -2.28
C ALA A 97 -11.45 17.48 -1.97
N GLY A 98 -11.82 18.42 -2.84
CA GLY A 98 -13.11 19.09 -2.79
C GLY A 98 -13.11 20.59 -3.11
N LEU A 99 -11.97 21.21 -3.44
CA LEU A 99 -11.98 22.59 -3.96
C LEU A 99 -12.01 22.65 -5.49
N LEU A 100 -11.59 21.57 -6.18
CA LEU A 100 -11.81 21.42 -7.61
C LEU A 100 -13.29 21.11 -7.89
N GLN A 101 -13.96 21.98 -8.65
CA GLN A 101 -15.31 21.77 -9.18
C GLN A 101 -15.28 21.06 -10.53
#